data_AF-A0A6P6W3J8-F1
#
_entry.id   AF-A0A6P6W3J8-F1
#
_cell.length_a   1.000
_cell.length_b   1.000
_cell.length_c   1.000
_cell.angle_alpha   90.00
_cell.angle_beta   90.00
_cell.angle_gamma   90.00
#
_symmetry.space_group_name_H-M   'P 1'
#
loop_
_entity.id
_entity.type
_entity.pdbx_description
1 polymer ?
#
loop_
_entity_poly.entity_id
_entity_poly.type
_entity_poly.pdbx_seq_one_letter_code
_entity_poly.pdbx_strand_id
1 'polypeptide(L)'
;MGTTLVHVISALLLVASVNIQGIEGTIGVNYGTVADNLPPPAEVAHFLLENTIINRTLHTALVAESLDHRIKVSTPHSLGILSSSSPPSSGKFRQGYDTHVLKPLLSFLRATDSPFLVNPYPFFGCSADTLDYALFRPNSGAFDDDTKFTYTNMLDGQLDAVFSALKLLDFSDLEIVIAETGWPSKGDAGQVGVDADTAAEYNRKLMQHVTSGVGTPLMPNRTFETYIFALFNEDLKPGPTCERNFGLFQPDMTPVYDIGILRPTAKANFPSYPTPQAAPVNPSPIPASGAKRWCLPETGAKEDALQKNLDYICGLGMDCKPIQEGGACYLPNTVRGHAAYAMNAYYQATGRNDYACDFGGTGAITKSDPSYGNCKY
;
A
#
# COMPACT_ATOMS: atom_id res chain seq x y z
N MET A 1 6.47 -70.34 39.68
CA MET A 1 5.37 -69.42 40.03
C MET A 1 6.02 -68.18 40.64
N GLY A 2 6.18 -67.01 40.01
CA GLY A 2 5.52 -66.44 38.84
C GLY A 2 4.76 -65.17 39.24
N THR A 3 5.36 -63.99 38.97
CA THR A 3 4.77 -62.70 38.55
C THR A 3 3.99 -61.77 39.51
N THR A 4 4.51 -60.52 39.60
CA THR A 4 3.86 -59.18 39.54
C THR A 4 2.82 -58.73 40.58
N LEU A 5 3.01 -57.54 41.17
CA LEU A 5 2.46 -56.27 40.63
C LEU A 5 2.91 -55.03 41.46
N VAL A 6 3.53 -54.10 40.73
CA VAL A 6 3.94 -52.73 41.05
C VAL A 6 2.73 -51.86 41.38
N HIS A 7 2.79 -50.94 42.36
CA HIS A 7 2.08 -49.64 42.34
C HIS A 7 2.99 -48.54 42.92
N VAL A 8 3.66 -47.86 41.99
CA VAL A 8 4.35 -46.57 42.15
C VAL A 8 3.29 -45.49 41.92
N ILE A 9 3.00 -44.66 42.93
CA ILE A 9 2.34 -43.37 42.71
C ILE A 9 3.43 -42.31 42.79
N SER A 10 4.15 -42.18 41.67
CA SER A 10 4.96 -41.01 41.37
C SER A 10 3.99 -39.96 40.82
N ALA A 11 3.98 -38.78 41.44
CA ALA A 11 3.22 -37.64 40.98
C ALA A 11 3.71 -37.23 39.59
N LEU A 12 3.05 -37.75 38.54
CA LEU A 12 3.22 -37.28 37.18
C LEU A 12 2.50 -35.92 37.10
N LEU A 13 3.27 -34.84 37.21
CA LEU A 13 2.89 -33.56 36.63
C LEU A 13 2.63 -33.82 35.14
N LEU A 14 1.36 -33.97 34.76
CA LEU A 14 0.92 -33.75 33.40
C LEU A 14 1.14 -32.28 33.08
N VAL A 15 2.35 -31.93 32.66
CA VAL A 15 2.53 -30.84 31.70
C VAL A 15 1.83 -31.34 30.45
N ALA A 16 0.59 -30.92 30.26
CA ALA A 16 -0.08 -31.05 28.98
C ALA A 16 0.73 -30.21 27.99
N SER A 17 1.72 -30.82 27.35
CA SER A 17 2.29 -30.34 26.11
C SER A 17 1.16 -30.33 25.10
N VAL A 18 0.47 -29.19 25.03
CA VAL A 18 -0.44 -28.88 23.94
C VAL A 18 0.44 -28.92 22.70
N ASN A 19 0.39 -30.05 21.99
CA ASN A 19 0.86 -30.15 20.63
C ASN A 19 -0.06 -29.25 19.81
N ILE A 20 0.26 -27.96 19.78
CA ILE A 20 -0.24 -27.06 18.76
C ILE A 20 0.42 -27.58 17.49
N GLN A 21 -0.27 -28.49 16.79
CA GLN A 21 -0.05 -28.72 15.37
C GLN A 21 -0.42 -27.41 14.67
N GLY A 22 0.52 -26.48 14.72
CA GLY A 22 0.45 -25.23 13.98
C GLY A 22 0.51 -25.58 12.50
N ILE A 23 -0.35 -24.92 11.73
CA ILE A 23 -0.26 -24.84 10.28
C ILE A 23 1.19 -24.44 9.93
N GLU A 24 1.80 -25.08 8.94
CA GLU A 24 3.05 -24.61 8.32
C GLU A 24 2.78 -23.22 7.71
N GLY A 25 3.03 -22.19 8.52
CA GLY A 25 2.89 -20.80 8.17
C GLY A 25 3.73 -19.98 9.13
N THR A 26 4.60 -19.15 8.58
CA THR A 26 5.50 -18.28 9.33
C THR A 26 4.66 -17.13 9.90
N ILE A 27 4.17 -17.25 11.13
CA ILE A 27 3.43 -16.14 11.76
C ILE A 27 4.43 -15.00 11.94
N GLY A 28 4.28 -13.92 11.17
CA GLY A 28 5.06 -12.69 11.32
C GLY A 28 4.39 -11.76 12.32
N VAL A 29 5.18 -11.16 13.21
CA VAL A 29 4.68 -10.05 14.04
C VAL A 29 4.76 -8.77 13.22
N ASN A 30 3.60 -8.21 12.90
CA ASN A 30 3.45 -6.95 12.17
C ASN A 30 3.36 -5.79 13.19
N TYR A 31 4.19 -4.76 13.02
CA TYR A 31 3.91 -3.45 13.64
C TYR A 31 3.25 -2.54 12.60
N GLY A 32 1.98 -2.20 12.86
CA GLY A 32 1.28 -1.16 12.10
C GLY A 32 1.68 0.23 12.58
N THR A 33 1.72 1.21 11.68
CA THR A 33 2.05 2.62 11.95
C THR A 33 0.83 3.48 12.29
N VAL A 34 -0.36 2.89 12.43
CA VAL A 34 -1.57 3.66 12.77
C VAL A 34 -1.56 3.95 14.27
N ALA A 35 -0.95 5.07 14.63
CA ALA A 35 -1.09 5.71 15.93
C ALA A 35 -1.43 7.19 15.73
N ASP A 36 -2.35 7.70 16.55
CA ASP A 36 -3.00 8.99 16.45
C ASP A 36 -2.25 10.08 17.24
N ASN A 37 -0.97 10.34 16.91
CA ASN A 37 -0.12 11.42 17.46
C ASN A 37 1.37 11.16 17.20
N LEU A 38 1.72 10.48 16.10
CA LEU A 38 3.11 10.11 15.86
C LEU A 38 4.00 11.34 15.63
N PRO A 39 5.25 11.33 16.13
CA PRO A 39 6.26 12.30 15.73
C PRO A 39 6.44 12.32 14.20
N PRO A 40 7.00 13.40 13.62
CA PRO A 40 7.34 13.44 12.21
C PRO A 40 8.20 12.23 11.77
N PRO A 41 8.08 11.70 10.54
CA PRO A 41 8.78 10.49 10.11
C PRO A 41 10.29 10.49 10.33
N ALA A 42 10.95 11.64 10.22
CA ALA A 42 12.38 11.79 10.51
C ALA A 42 12.70 11.60 12.00
N GLU A 43 11.83 12.08 12.89
CA GLU A 43 11.99 11.97 14.34
C GLU A 43 11.65 10.55 14.81
N VAL A 44 10.65 9.91 14.20
CA VAL A 44 10.37 8.47 14.37
C VAL A 44 11.55 7.63 13.91
N ALA A 45 12.12 7.93 12.73
CA ALA A 45 13.31 7.23 12.25
C ALA A 45 14.50 7.40 13.21
N HIS A 46 14.73 8.60 13.74
CA HIS A 46 15.79 8.87 14.71
C HIS A 46 15.55 8.15 16.04
N PHE A 47 14.32 8.18 16.56
CA PHE A 47 13.93 7.44 17.76
C PHE A 47 14.10 5.93 17.57
N LEU A 48 13.66 5.38 16.43
CA LEU A 48 13.84 3.96 16.12
C LEU A 48 15.32 3.60 16.08
N LEU A 49 16.17 4.48 15.55
CA LEU A 49 17.61 4.30 15.43
C LEU A 49 18.37 4.39 16.75
N GLU A 50 18.06 5.38 17.57
CA GLU A 50 18.85 5.70 18.77
C GLU A 50 18.25 5.13 20.06
N ASN A 51 16.93 4.96 20.10
CA ASN A 51 16.20 4.70 21.33
C ASN A 51 15.42 3.38 21.31
N THR A 52 15.40 2.66 20.18
CA THR A 52 14.71 1.37 20.11
C THR A 52 15.63 0.24 19.66
N ILE A 53 15.37 -0.93 20.25
CA ILE A 53 15.85 -2.21 19.77
C ILE A 53 14.64 -3.11 19.47
N ILE A 54 13.44 -2.57 19.25
CA ILE A 54 12.16 -3.32 19.30
C ILE A 54 12.19 -4.61 18.47
N ASN A 55 12.69 -4.57 17.23
CA ASN A 55 12.85 -5.78 16.41
C ASN A 55 13.82 -6.79 17.04
N ARG A 56 14.93 -6.30 17.61
CA ARG A 56 15.90 -7.13 18.34
C ARG A 56 15.33 -7.62 19.68
N THR A 57 14.54 -6.84 20.40
CA THR A 57 13.91 -7.24 21.67
C THR A 57 12.88 -8.33 21.45
N LEU A 58 12.02 -8.16 20.44
CA LEU A 58 11.03 -9.16 20.09
C LEU A 58 11.71 -10.44 19.57
N HIS A 59 12.69 -10.32 18.68
CA HIS A 59 13.46 -11.49 18.24
C HIS A 59 14.21 -12.16 19.39
N THR A 60 14.80 -11.40 20.33
CA THR A 60 15.45 -11.96 21.52
C THR A 60 14.46 -12.72 22.40
N ALA A 61 13.24 -12.22 22.56
CA ALA A 61 12.18 -12.94 23.27
C ALA A 61 11.79 -14.23 22.56
N LEU A 62 11.69 -14.21 21.22
CA LEU A 62 11.42 -15.41 20.43
C LEU A 62 12.55 -16.44 20.53
N VAL A 63 13.81 -16.00 20.51
CA VAL A 63 14.99 -16.88 20.72
C VAL A 63 14.94 -17.51 22.11
N ALA A 64 14.58 -16.75 23.15
CA ALA A 64 14.47 -17.27 24.52
C ALA A 64 13.42 -18.39 24.65
N GLU A 65 12.35 -18.32 23.87
CA GLU A 65 11.30 -19.34 23.79
C GLU A 65 11.56 -20.40 22.68
N SER A 66 12.71 -20.32 21.99
CA SER A 66 13.03 -21.17 20.83
C SER A 66 11.95 -21.13 19.73
N LEU A 67 11.34 -19.97 19.49
CA LEU A 67 10.30 -19.74 18.47
C LEU A 67 10.79 -18.97 17.25
N ASP A 68 12.01 -18.44 17.28
CA ASP A 68 12.63 -17.59 16.25
C ASP A 68 12.79 -18.28 14.88
N HIS A 69 12.89 -19.61 14.86
CA HIS A 69 12.91 -20.40 13.63
C HIS A 69 11.52 -20.55 12.98
N ARG A 70 10.43 -20.25 13.71
CA ARG A 70 9.03 -20.35 13.23
C ARG A 70 8.35 -18.99 13.09
N ILE A 71 8.73 -18.02 13.91
CA ILE A 71 8.13 -16.70 14.01
C ILE A 71 9.20 -15.70 13.62
N LYS A 72 9.04 -15.11 12.43
CA LYS A 72 9.99 -14.13 11.89
C LYS A 72 9.55 -12.72 12.24
N VAL A 73 10.52 -11.84 12.48
CA VAL A 73 10.26 -10.45 12.84
C VAL A 73 10.56 -9.58 11.64
N SER A 74 9.57 -8.82 11.17
CA SER A 74 9.74 -7.93 10.03
C SER A 74 8.84 -6.68 10.16
N THR A 75 8.77 -5.90 9.08
CA THR A 75 7.97 -4.70 8.96
C THR A 75 7.46 -4.49 7.55
N PRO A 76 6.17 -4.19 7.37
CA PRO A 76 5.65 -3.78 6.08
C PRO A 76 6.10 -2.36 5.73
N HIS A 77 6.34 -2.13 4.45
CA HIS A 77 6.65 -0.81 3.93
C HIS A 77 5.77 -0.49 2.74
N SER A 78 5.20 0.72 2.73
CA SER A 78 4.69 1.28 1.48
C SER A 78 5.85 1.50 0.50
N LEU A 79 5.56 1.47 -0.80
CA LEU A 79 6.58 1.78 -1.82
C LEU A 79 7.06 3.24 -1.78
N GLY A 80 6.47 4.08 -0.92
CA GLY A 80 6.94 5.44 -0.65
C GLY A 80 8.37 5.51 -0.10
N ILE A 81 8.95 4.39 0.35
CA ILE A 81 10.38 4.31 0.73
C ILE A 81 11.34 4.45 -0.46
N LEU A 82 10.84 4.32 -1.70
CA LEU A 82 11.63 4.50 -2.92
C LEU A 82 11.63 5.97 -3.36
N SER A 83 12.77 6.46 -3.82
CA SER A 83 12.89 7.75 -4.52
C SER A 83 12.77 7.61 -6.04
N SER A 84 13.06 6.42 -6.56
CA SER A 84 12.92 6.07 -7.98
C SER A 84 12.41 4.64 -8.09
N SER A 85 11.53 4.40 -9.05
CA SER A 85 10.92 3.09 -9.32
C SER A 85 10.50 2.89 -10.77
N SER A 86 10.81 3.84 -11.65
CA SER A 86 10.47 3.77 -13.08
C SER A 86 11.62 4.37 -13.91
N PRO A 87 12.29 3.58 -14.78
CA PRO A 87 12.06 2.14 -15.00
C PRO A 87 12.41 1.30 -13.74
N PRO A 88 11.93 0.05 -13.60
CA PRO A 88 12.17 -0.77 -12.41
C PRO A 88 13.65 -0.93 -12.03
N SER A 89 14.56 -1.03 -13.01
CA SER A 89 16.01 -1.07 -12.81
C SER A 89 16.61 0.13 -12.08
N SER A 90 15.93 1.29 -12.14
CA SER A 90 16.32 2.51 -11.42
C SER A 90 15.94 2.49 -9.94
N GLY A 91 15.27 1.42 -9.48
CA GLY A 91 14.78 1.25 -8.12
C GLY A 91 15.82 1.63 -7.07
N LYS A 92 15.50 2.64 -6.24
CA LYS A 92 16.41 3.15 -5.21
C LYS A 92 15.64 3.68 -4.01
N PHE A 93 16.10 3.33 -2.81
CA PHE A 93 15.57 3.89 -1.57
C PHE A 93 15.90 5.38 -1.43
N ARG A 94 15.04 6.12 -0.72
CA ARG A 94 15.26 7.55 -0.45
C ARG A 94 16.59 7.80 0.25
N GLN A 95 17.25 8.88 -0.13
CA GLN A 95 18.50 9.30 0.50
C GLN A 95 18.30 9.53 2.00
N GLY A 96 19.21 8.98 2.81
CA GLY A 96 19.16 9.02 4.26
C GLY A 96 18.35 7.86 4.85
N TYR A 97 17.26 7.45 4.19
CA TYR A 97 16.51 6.25 4.58
C TYR A 97 17.33 5.00 4.27
N ASP A 98 17.97 4.98 3.11
CA ASP A 98 18.87 3.93 2.65
C ASP A 98 19.97 3.60 3.68
N THR A 99 20.65 4.62 4.21
CA THR A 99 21.78 4.45 5.13
C THR A 99 21.36 4.28 6.59
N HIS A 100 20.43 5.12 7.06
CA HIS A 100 20.13 5.20 8.48
C HIS A 100 18.98 4.30 8.87
N VAL A 101 17.96 4.08 8.03
CA VAL A 101 16.78 3.29 8.43
C VAL A 101 16.84 1.88 7.88
N LEU A 102 16.96 1.78 6.55
CA LEU A 102 16.80 0.53 5.83
C LEU A 102 18.02 -0.35 5.94
N LYS A 103 19.24 0.15 5.75
CA LYS A 103 20.44 -0.71 5.83
C LYS A 103 20.58 -1.45 7.19
N PRO A 104 20.39 -0.81 8.36
CA PRO A 104 20.39 -1.52 9.64
C PRO A 104 19.25 -2.54 9.77
N LEU A 105 18.05 -2.19 9.29
CA LEU A 105 16.90 -3.09 9.27
C LEU A 105 17.17 -4.32 8.38
N LEU A 106 17.59 -4.11 7.13
CA LEU A 106 17.93 -5.18 6.18
C LEU A 106 19.05 -6.09 6.73
N SER A 107 20.05 -5.51 7.41
CA SER A 107 21.08 -6.30 8.11
C SER A 107 20.48 -7.21 9.19
N PHE A 108 19.52 -6.69 9.96
CA PHE A 108 18.81 -7.48 10.96
C PHE A 108 17.94 -8.57 10.32
N LEU A 109 17.20 -8.25 9.27
CA LEU A 109 16.36 -9.22 8.55
C LEU A 109 17.21 -10.36 8.00
N ARG A 110 18.34 -10.04 7.36
CA ARG A 110 19.29 -11.06 6.86
C ARG A 110 19.84 -11.93 8.00
N ALA A 111 20.28 -11.31 9.10
CA ALA A 111 20.87 -12.03 10.22
C ALA A 111 19.89 -12.95 10.95
N THR A 112 18.57 -12.68 10.82
CA THR A 112 17.50 -13.46 11.46
C THR A 112 16.72 -14.33 10.48
N ASP A 113 17.14 -14.35 9.21
CA ASP A 113 16.45 -15.06 8.14
C ASP A 113 14.96 -14.67 8.09
N SER A 114 14.70 -13.36 8.19
CA SER A 114 13.37 -12.76 8.15
C SER A 114 13.14 -12.07 6.79
N PRO A 115 11.92 -12.12 6.24
CA PRO A 115 11.62 -11.50 4.95
C PRO A 115 11.53 -9.97 5.05
N PHE A 116 11.67 -9.28 3.92
CA PHE A 116 11.36 -7.87 3.73
C PHE A 116 9.92 -7.73 3.22
N LEU A 117 9.06 -7.09 4.01
CA LEU A 117 7.64 -6.94 3.69
C LEU A 117 7.38 -5.60 2.98
N VAL A 118 6.64 -5.65 1.88
CA VAL A 118 6.25 -4.47 1.09
C VAL A 118 4.78 -4.50 0.73
N ASN A 119 4.21 -3.30 0.52
CA ASN A 119 2.81 -3.10 0.17
C ASN A 119 2.71 -2.49 -1.24
N PRO A 120 2.95 -3.28 -2.31
CA PRO A 120 2.87 -2.81 -3.69
C PRO A 120 1.41 -2.68 -4.11
N TYR A 121 0.97 -1.46 -4.41
CA TYR A 121 -0.36 -1.19 -4.92
C TYR A 121 -0.29 -0.61 -6.34
N PRO A 122 -0.52 -1.43 -7.38
CA PRO A 122 -0.74 -0.94 -8.74
C PRO A 122 -1.87 0.09 -8.83
N PHE A 123 -2.91 -0.08 -8.01
CA PHE A 123 -4.05 0.84 -7.94
C PHE A 123 -3.63 2.30 -7.74
N PHE A 124 -2.77 2.60 -6.75
CA PHE A 124 -2.35 3.97 -6.45
C PHE A 124 -1.38 4.55 -7.49
N GLY A 125 -0.71 3.70 -8.29
CA GLY A 125 0.23 4.13 -9.34
C GLY A 125 -0.39 4.22 -10.73
N CYS A 126 -1.64 3.79 -10.90
CA CYS A 126 -2.27 3.71 -12.21
C CYS A 126 -2.96 5.01 -12.64
N SER A 127 -3.11 5.13 -13.95
CA SER A 127 -3.85 6.18 -14.65
C SER A 127 -4.76 5.53 -15.69
N ALA A 128 -5.58 6.31 -16.40
CA ALA A 128 -6.40 5.76 -17.49
C ALA A 128 -5.56 5.04 -18.55
N ASP A 129 -4.40 5.57 -18.90
CA ASP A 129 -3.53 5.01 -19.93
C ASP A 129 -2.75 3.77 -19.44
N THR A 130 -2.57 3.63 -18.13
CA THR A 130 -1.83 2.52 -17.52
C THR A 130 -2.73 1.51 -16.81
N LEU A 131 -4.05 1.62 -16.96
CA LEU A 131 -5.02 0.75 -16.30
C LEU A 131 -4.84 -0.71 -16.72
N ASP A 132 -4.66 -0.98 -18.00
CA ASP A 132 -4.46 -2.35 -18.50
C ASP A 132 -3.15 -2.96 -17.99
N TYR A 133 -2.10 -2.15 -17.88
CA TYR A 133 -0.83 -2.53 -17.26
C TYR A 133 -0.98 -2.81 -15.75
N ALA A 134 -1.81 -2.05 -15.03
CA ALA A 134 -2.08 -2.26 -13.62
C ALA A 134 -2.96 -3.50 -13.34
N LEU A 135 -3.86 -3.84 -14.27
CA LEU A 135 -4.83 -4.94 -14.15
C LEU A 135 -4.40 -6.25 -14.81
N PHE A 136 -3.11 -6.40 -15.15
CA PHE A 136 -2.59 -7.57 -15.87
C PHE A 136 -3.38 -7.88 -17.17
N ARG A 137 -3.91 -6.86 -17.83
CA ARG A 137 -4.59 -6.99 -19.13
C ARG A 137 -3.55 -6.95 -20.25
N PRO A 138 -3.85 -7.47 -21.45
CA PRO A 138 -2.97 -7.31 -22.60
C PRO A 138 -2.65 -5.83 -22.84
N ASN A 139 -1.37 -5.48 -22.90
CA ASN A 139 -0.87 -4.12 -23.13
C ASN A 139 0.51 -4.18 -23.80
N SER A 140 1.05 -3.03 -24.19
CA SER A 140 2.38 -2.95 -24.83
C SER A 140 3.55 -3.24 -23.89
N GLY A 141 3.30 -3.25 -22.59
CA GLY A 141 4.30 -3.32 -21.53
C GLY A 141 5.08 -2.02 -21.35
N ALA A 142 5.82 -1.96 -20.24
CA ALA A 142 6.79 -0.92 -19.95
C ALA A 142 8.21 -1.47 -20.20
N PHE A 143 8.90 -0.92 -21.19
CA PHE A 143 10.27 -1.32 -21.52
C PHE A 143 11.27 -0.64 -20.57
N ASP A 144 12.20 -1.43 -20.05
CA ASP A 144 13.28 -0.97 -19.19
C ASP A 144 14.58 -0.96 -19.99
N ASP A 145 15.08 0.24 -20.27
CA ASP A 145 16.26 0.42 -21.12
C ASP A 145 17.55 -0.16 -20.52
N ASP A 146 17.69 -0.25 -19.20
CA ASP A 146 18.92 -0.73 -18.59
C ASP A 146 18.97 -2.27 -18.57
N THR A 147 17.84 -2.90 -18.22
CA THR A 147 17.76 -4.37 -18.11
C THR A 147 17.31 -5.07 -19.39
N LYS A 148 16.76 -4.31 -20.35
CA LYS A 148 16.17 -4.80 -21.61
C LYS A 148 14.94 -5.70 -21.42
N PHE A 149 14.34 -5.70 -20.23
CA PHE A 149 13.09 -6.40 -19.98
C PHE A 149 11.89 -5.50 -20.31
N THR A 150 10.82 -6.14 -20.79
CA THR A 150 9.51 -5.50 -20.92
C THR A 150 8.61 -6.04 -19.82
N TYR A 151 8.16 -5.16 -18.94
CA TYR A 151 7.22 -5.48 -17.88
C TYR A 151 5.81 -5.43 -18.44
N THR A 152 5.07 -6.54 -18.41
CA THR A 152 3.70 -6.61 -18.94
C THR A 152 2.64 -6.32 -17.88
N ASN A 153 3.02 -6.23 -16.61
CA ASN A 153 2.14 -5.82 -15.53
C ASN A 153 2.87 -4.96 -14.48
N MET A 154 2.13 -4.07 -13.82
CA MET A 154 2.68 -3.09 -12.90
C MET A 154 3.20 -3.70 -11.59
N LEU A 155 2.62 -4.82 -11.13
CA LEU A 155 3.07 -5.48 -9.92
C LEU A 155 4.51 -5.96 -10.06
N ASP A 156 4.85 -6.61 -11.17
CA ASP A 156 6.21 -7.05 -11.45
C ASP A 156 7.19 -5.88 -11.48
N GLY A 157 6.82 -4.78 -12.15
CA GLY A 157 7.63 -3.58 -12.18
C GLY A 157 7.87 -2.97 -10.79
N GLN A 158 6.85 -2.98 -9.94
CA GLN A 158 6.97 -2.51 -8.55
C GLN A 158 7.87 -3.42 -7.70
N LEU A 159 7.73 -4.73 -7.82
CA LEU A 159 8.56 -5.70 -7.10
C LEU A 159 10.03 -5.65 -7.55
N ASP A 160 10.28 -5.51 -8.86
CA ASP A 160 11.63 -5.39 -9.39
C ASP A 160 12.28 -4.04 -9.10
N ALA A 161 11.49 -2.98 -8.90
CA ALA A 161 12.00 -1.73 -8.34
C ALA A 161 12.46 -1.90 -6.88
N VAL A 162 11.72 -2.65 -6.05
CA VAL A 162 12.15 -2.99 -4.69
C VAL A 162 13.41 -3.84 -4.73
N PHE A 163 13.45 -4.87 -5.57
CA PHE A 163 14.62 -5.73 -5.73
C PHE A 163 15.86 -4.95 -6.18
N SER A 164 15.72 -4.04 -7.13
CA SER A 164 16.81 -3.17 -7.59
C SER A 164 17.34 -2.29 -6.45
N ALA A 165 16.46 -1.74 -5.62
CA ALA A 165 16.86 -0.95 -4.45
C ALA A 165 17.59 -1.78 -3.40
N LEU A 166 17.14 -3.01 -3.13
CA LEU A 166 17.82 -3.97 -2.24
C LEU A 166 19.20 -4.34 -2.79
N LYS A 167 19.30 -4.59 -4.11
CA LYS A 167 20.55 -4.93 -4.78
C LYS A 167 21.59 -3.81 -4.67
N LEU A 168 21.18 -2.55 -4.78
CA LEU A 168 22.09 -1.40 -4.61
C LEU A 168 22.70 -1.32 -3.20
N LEU A 169 22.02 -1.84 -2.18
CA LEU A 169 22.52 -1.90 -0.82
C LEU A 169 23.19 -3.23 -0.47
N ASP A 170 23.37 -4.13 -1.45
CA ASP A 170 23.88 -5.50 -1.28
C ASP A 170 22.97 -6.35 -0.37
N PHE A 171 21.66 -6.39 -0.66
CA PHE A 171 20.61 -7.18 0.03
C PHE A 171 19.65 -7.93 -0.91
N SER A 172 20.11 -8.29 -2.11
CA SER A 172 19.28 -8.99 -3.11
C SER A 172 18.90 -10.44 -2.75
N ASP A 173 19.55 -11.02 -1.75
CA ASP A 173 19.28 -12.34 -1.18
C ASP A 173 18.04 -12.38 -0.26
N LEU A 174 17.60 -11.24 0.26
CA LEU A 174 16.45 -11.19 1.17
C LEU A 174 15.16 -11.65 0.49
N GLU A 175 14.36 -12.41 1.23
CA GLU A 175 12.98 -12.74 0.87
C GLU A 175 12.12 -11.48 0.77
N ILE A 176 11.27 -11.40 -0.27
CA ILE A 176 10.30 -10.31 -0.43
C ILE A 176 8.91 -10.93 -0.25
N VAL A 177 8.13 -10.35 0.64
CA VAL A 177 6.73 -10.73 0.89
C VAL A 177 5.83 -9.55 0.55
N ILE A 178 4.76 -9.83 -0.18
CA ILE A 178 3.71 -8.85 -0.49
C ILE A 178 2.75 -8.84 0.70
N ALA A 179 3.00 -7.91 1.63
CA ALA A 179 2.24 -7.82 2.88
C ALA A 179 0.85 -7.21 2.70
N GLU A 180 0.68 -6.34 1.70
CA GLU A 180 -0.64 -5.83 1.31
C GLU A 180 -0.67 -5.47 -0.18
N THR A 181 -1.71 -5.92 -0.88
CA THR A 181 -2.05 -5.43 -2.21
C THR A 181 -3.51 -5.72 -2.52
N GLY A 182 -4.17 -4.90 -3.34
CA GLY A 182 -5.59 -5.06 -3.62
C GLY A 182 -6.14 -3.95 -4.51
N TRP A 183 -7.45 -4.04 -4.77
CA TRP A 183 -8.15 -3.10 -5.63
C TRP A 183 -9.54 -2.78 -5.05
N PRO A 184 -9.94 -1.51 -4.96
CA PRO A 184 -11.22 -1.13 -4.39
C PRO A 184 -12.38 -1.42 -5.34
N SER A 185 -13.50 -1.86 -4.79
CA SER A 185 -14.74 -2.16 -5.53
C SER A 185 -15.68 -0.97 -5.71
N LYS A 186 -15.43 0.12 -4.99
CA LYS A 186 -16.20 1.35 -5.03
C LYS A 186 -15.30 2.51 -4.63
N GLY A 187 -15.46 3.63 -5.32
CA GLY A 187 -14.61 4.80 -5.15
C GLY A 187 -15.39 6.10 -5.34
N ASP A 188 -14.67 7.20 -5.20
CA ASP A 188 -15.17 8.53 -5.53
C ASP A 188 -15.28 8.70 -7.05
N ALA A 189 -16.12 9.64 -7.50
CA ALA A 189 -16.32 9.90 -8.92
C ALA A 189 -14.99 10.31 -9.59
N GLY A 190 -14.58 9.57 -10.63
CA GLY A 190 -13.36 9.82 -11.38
C GLY A 190 -12.16 8.92 -11.04
N GLN A 191 -12.26 8.07 -10.00
CA GLN A 191 -11.26 7.01 -9.80
C GLN A 191 -11.40 5.96 -10.91
N VAL A 192 -10.33 5.76 -11.67
CA VAL A 192 -10.35 4.93 -12.87
C VAL A 192 -10.35 3.45 -12.51
N GLY A 193 -11.19 2.67 -13.18
CA GLY A 193 -11.28 1.22 -12.99
C GLY A 193 -11.75 0.82 -11.58
N VAL A 194 -12.52 1.66 -10.90
CA VAL A 194 -13.02 1.34 -9.56
C VAL A 194 -14.46 0.88 -9.63
N ASP A 195 -14.62 -0.44 -9.69
CA ASP A 195 -15.89 -1.16 -9.64
C ASP A 195 -15.63 -2.61 -9.18
N ALA A 196 -16.71 -3.33 -8.85
CA ALA A 196 -16.62 -4.70 -8.35
C ALA A 196 -16.01 -5.68 -9.37
N ASP A 197 -16.26 -5.49 -10.68
CA ASP A 197 -15.75 -6.38 -11.72
C ASP A 197 -14.24 -6.20 -11.90
N THR A 198 -13.77 -4.95 -11.89
CA THR A 198 -12.36 -4.60 -11.97
C THR A 198 -11.60 -5.05 -10.70
N ALA A 199 -12.19 -4.87 -9.52
CA ALA A 199 -11.62 -5.40 -8.28
C ALA A 199 -11.49 -6.93 -8.29
N ALA A 200 -12.53 -7.62 -8.79
CA ALA A 200 -12.50 -9.07 -8.98
C ALA A 200 -11.44 -9.50 -9.99
N GLU A 201 -11.29 -8.76 -11.08
CA GLU A 201 -10.27 -9.02 -12.10
C GLU A 201 -8.86 -8.91 -11.52
N TYR A 202 -8.54 -7.80 -10.85
CA TYR A 202 -7.23 -7.58 -10.25
C TYR A 202 -6.87 -8.71 -9.27
N ASN A 203 -7.73 -8.94 -8.27
CA ASN A 203 -7.45 -9.92 -7.23
C ASN A 203 -7.40 -11.37 -7.76
N ARG A 204 -8.19 -11.71 -8.78
CA ARG A 204 -8.12 -13.02 -9.44
C ARG A 204 -6.80 -13.20 -10.21
N LYS A 205 -6.39 -12.20 -10.99
CA LYS A 205 -5.16 -12.27 -11.78
C LYS A 205 -3.91 -12.20 -10.91
N LEU A 206 -3.93 -11.40 -9.84
CA LEU A 206 -2.91 -11.41 -8.80
C LEU A 206 -2.69 -12.84 -8.28
N MET A 207 -3.75 -13.51 -7.83
CA MET A 207 -3.68 -14.89 -7.33
C MET A 207 -3.12 -15.85 -8.39
N GLN A 208 -3.61 -15.77 -9.63
CA GLN A 208 -3.10 -16.59 -10.74
C GLN A 208 -1.61 -16.35 -10.99
N HIS A 209 -1.18 -15.09 -10.99
CA HIS A 209 0.21 -14.70 -11.22
C HIS A 209 1.13 -15.23 -10.13
N VAL A 210 0.85 -14.93 -8.86
CA VAL A 210 1.74 -15.31 -7.74
C VAL A 210 1.78 -16.81 -7.49
N THR A 211 0.73 -17.55 -7.84
CA THR A 211 0.70 -19.03 -7.75
C THR A 211 1.25 -19.74 -8.98
N SER A 212 1.45 -19.04 -10.10
CA SER A 212 2.06 -19.63 -11.31
C SER A 212 3.52 -20.01 -11.11
N GLY A 213 4.20 -19.36 -10.15
CA GLY A 213 5.63 -19.52 -9.92
C GLY A 213 6.52 -18.89 -10.99
N VAL A 214 5.99 -18.09 -11.92
CA VAL A 214 6.78 -17.43 -12.97
C VAL A 214 7.78 -16.42 -12.40
N GLY A 215 7.45 -15.79 -11.28
CA GLY A 215 8.22 -14.72 -10.68
C GLY A 215 8.11 -13.40 -11.43
N THR A 216 9.14 -12.56 -11.33
CA THR A 216 9.25 -11.27 -12.05
C THR A 216 10.43 -11.32 -13.02
N PRO A 217 10.56 -10.36 -13.97
CA PRO A 217 11.70 -10.32 -14.89
C PRO A 217 13.09 -10.36 -14.21
N LEU A 218 13.32 -9.64 -13.11
CA LEU A 218 14.59 -9.66 -12.36
C LEU A 218 14.67 -10.77 -11.30
N MET A 219 13.53 -11.37 -10.93
CA MET A 219 13.45 -12.47 -9.99
C MET A 219 12.68 -13.65 -10.61
N PRO A 220 13.19 -14.28 -11.69
CA PRO A 220 12.49 -15.35 -12.38
C PRO A 220 12.39 -16.59 -11.49
N ASN A 221 11.27 -17.31 -11.62
CA ASN A 221 10.95 -18.51 -10.83
C ASN A 221 10.82 -18.28 -9.32
N ARG A 222 10.73 -17.01 -8.88
CA ARG A 222 10.52 -16.67 -7.48
C ARG A 222 9.03 -16.72 -7.14
N THR A 223 8.69 -17.35 -6.02
CA THR A 223 7.35 -17.26 -5.43
C THR A 223 7.31 -16.11 -4.43
N PHE A 224 6.18 -15.39 -4.38
CA PHE A 224 5.95 -14.31 -3.43
C PHE A 224 4.78 -14.70 -2.53
N GLU A 225 5.05 -14.87 -1.24
CA GLU A 225 3.97 -14.93 -0.27
C GLU A 225 3.19 -13.60 -0.34
N THR A 226 1.87 -13.69 -0.46
CA THR A 226 1.03 -12.57 -0.87
C THR A 226 -0.25 -12.51 -0.05
N TYR A 227 -0.50 -11.33 0.52
CA TYR A 227 -1.67 -11.04 1.33
C TYR A 227 -2.56 -10.03 0.61
N ILE A 228 -3.77 -10.47 0.26
CA ILE A 228 -4.77 -9.61 -0.39
C ILE A 228 -5.38 -8.67 0.65
N PHE A 229 -5.26 -7.37 0.40
CA PHE A 229 -5.93 -6.32 1.14
C PHE A 229 -7.30 -6.03 0.51
N ALA A 230 -8.43 -6.29 1.18
CA ALA A 230 -8.57 -6.86 2.53
C ALA A 230 -9.73 -7.86 2.58
N LEU A 231 -9.91 -8.52 3.73
CA LEU A 231 -11.02 -9.46 3.89
C LEU A 231 -12.37 -8.75 3.87
N PHE A 232 -12.52 -7.63 4.59
CA PHE A 232 -13.78 -6.91 4.73
C PHE A 232 -13.68 -5.47 4.23
N ASN A 233 -14.80 -4.90 3.79
CA ASN A 233 -14.97 -3.47 3.67
C ASN A 233 -14.93 -2.84 5.07
N GLU A 234 -14.17 -1.75 5.23
CA GLU A 234 -13.92 -1.12 6.53
C GLU A 234 -14.53 0.29 6.53
N ASP A 235 -15.79 0.40 6.92
CA ASP A 235 -16.61 1.63 6.81
C ASP A 235 -16.11 2.82 7.65
N LEU A 236 -15.34 2.56 8.70
CA LEU A 236 -14.72 3.58 9.55
C LEU A 236 -13.38 4.11 9.03
N LYS A 237 -12.86 3.60 7.90
CA LYS A 237 -11.60 4.12 7.34
C LYS A 237 -11.73 5.58 6.90
N PRO A 238 -10.82 6.46 7.34
CA PRO A 238 -10.78 7.85 6.89
C PRO A 238 -10.32 7.93 5.43
N GLY A 239 -10.46 9.11 4.83
CA GLY A 239 -9.99 9.36 3.46
C GLY A 239 -11.02 9.07 2.36
N PRO A 240 -10.58 8.84 1.11
CA PRO A 240 -11.46 8.68 -0.05
C PRO A 240 -12.35 7.45 0.06
N THR A 241 -13.41 7.39 -0.75
CA THR A 241 -14.36 6.27 -0.71
C THR A 241 -13.72 4.93 -1.01
N CYS A 242 -12.67 4.88 -1.83
CA CYS A 242 -11.94 3.64 -2.08
C CYS A 242 -11.39 2.99 -0.82
N GLU A 243 -10.92 3.75 0.18
CA GLU A 243 -10.34 3.21 1.40
C GLU A 243 -11.33 2.32 2.16
N ARG A 244 -12.62 2.61 2.08
CA ARG A 244 -13.69 1.86 2.74
C ARG A 244 -14.15 0.62 1.95
N ASN A 245 -13.62 0.38 0.75
CA ASN A 245 -14.21 -0.55 -0.22
C ASN A 245 -13.20 -1.54 -0.87
N PHE A 246 -12.09 -1.86 -0.20
CA PHE A 246 -11.11 -2.87 -0.64
C PHE A 246 -11.49 -4.32 -0.31
N GLY A 247 -12.54 -4.54 0.47
CA GLY A 247 -12.93 -5.85 0.98
C GLY A 247 -13.35 -6.84 -0.09
N LEU A 248 -12.96 -8.10 0.10
CA LEU A 248 -13.58 -9.25 -0.60
C LEU A 248 -15.02 -9.49 -0.13
N PHE A 249 -15.34 -9.13 1.11
CA PHE A 249 -16.63 -9.28 1.75
C PHE A 249 -17.13 -7.96 2.36
N GLN A 250 -18.44 -7.83 2.49
CA GLN A 250 -19.07 -6.83 3.35
C GLN A 250 -18.92 -7.24 4.83
N PRO A 251 -19.09 -6.30 5.79
CA PRO A 251 -19.04 -6.63 7.23
C PRO A 251 -20.05 -7.70 7.67
N ASP A 252 -21.16 -7.86 6.96
CA ASP A 252 -22.17 -8.90 7.21
C ASP A 252 -21.81 -10.27 6.61
N MET A 253 -20.57 -10.44 6.14
CA MET A 253 -20.02 -11.64 5.51
C MET A 253 -20.58 -11.96 4.12
N THR A 254 -21.40 -11.09 3.53
CA THR A 254 -21.79 -11.24 2.12
C THR A 254 -20.60 -10.94 1.20
N PRO A 255 -20.37 -11.72 0.13
CA PRO A 255 -19.28 -11.45 -0.80
C PRO A 255 -19.56 -10.17 -1.60
N VAL A 256 -18.54 -9.32 -1.79
CA VAL A 256 -18.62 -8.17 -2.71
C VAL A 256 -18.47 -8.63 -4.16
N TYR A 257 -17.51 -9.54 -4.39
CA TYR A 257 -17.22 -10.17 -5.69
C TYR A 257 -16.54 -11.54 -5.50
N ASP A 258 -16.49 -12.40 -6.54
CA ASP A 258 -15.90 -13.75 -6.47
C ASP A 258 -14.57 -13.80 -7.23
N ILE A 259 -13.48 -14.11 -6.54
CA ILE A 259 -12.15 -14.29 -7.16
C ILE A 259 -11.78 -15.77 -7.39
N GLY A 260 -12.71 -16.69 -7.13
CA GLY A 260 -12.51 -18.14 -7.32
C GLY A 260 -12.18 -18.91 -6.04
N ILE A 261 -12.16 -18.24 -4.88
CA ILE A 261 -11.82 -18.85 -3.57
C ILE A 261 -13.06 -19.17 -2.71
N LEU A 262 -14.25 -18.78 -3.17
CA LEU A 262 -15.48 -18.98 -2.40
C LEU A 262 -15.88 -20.46 -2.37
N ARG A 263 -16.18 -20.97 -1.17
CA ARG A 263 -16.81 -22.29 -0.99
C ARG A 263 -18.23 -22.29 -1.59
N PRO A 264 -18.76 -23.45 -2.01
CA PRO A 264 -20.10 -23.54 -2.62
C PRO A 264 -21.22 -22.89 -1.79
N THR A 265 -21.14 -22.96 -0.46
CA THR A 265 -22.10 -22.33 0.45
C THR A 265 -22.06 -20.80 0.40
N ALA A 266 -20.88 -20.19 0.28
CA ALA A 266 -20.73 -18.74 0.13
C ALA A 266 -21.16 -18.27 -1.28
N LYS A 267 -20.96 -19.10 -2.31
CA LYS A 267 -21.46 -18.83 -3.68
C LYS A 267 -22.98 -18.81 -3.77
N ALA A 268 -23.68 -19.57 -2.92
CA ALA A 268 -25.14 -19.57 -2.88
C ALA A 268 -25.74 -18.26 -2.32
N ASN A 269 -24.96 -17.50 -1.53
CA ASN A 269 -25.33 -16.21 -0.98
C ASN A 269 -24.88 -15.02 -1.84
N PHE A 270 -24.38 -15.28 -3.06
CA PHE A 270 -24.12 -14.21 -4.01
C PHE A 270 -25.43 -13.48 -4.31
N PRO A 271 -25.52 -12.16 -4.12
CA PRO A 271 -26.72 -11.45 -4.53
C PRO A 271 -26.81 -11.56 -6.05
N SER A 272 -27.81 -12.31 -6.53
CA SER A 272 -28.20 -12.34 -7.93
C SER A 272 -28.85 -10.99 -8.27
N TYR A 273 -28.05 -9.96 -8.45
CA TYR A 273 -28.52 -8.75 -9.10
C TYR A 273 -28.70 -9.08 -10.59
N PRO A 274 -29.86 -8.79 -11.20
CA PRO A 274 -29.95 -8.79 -12.64
C PRO A 274 -28.90 -7.80 -13.14
N THR A 275 -28.03 -8.26 -14.04
CA THR A 275 -27.09 -7.41 -14.78
C THR A 275 -27.86 -6.19 -15.30
N PRO A 276 -27.48 -4.95 -14.95
CA PRO A 276 -27.96 -3.80 -15.68
C PRO A 276 -27.51 -3.99 -17.13
N GLN A 277 -28.48 -4.17 -18.02
CA GLN A 277 -28.22 -4.09 -19.45
C GLN A 277 -27.55 -2.74 -19.71
N ALA A 278 -26.33 -2.78 -20.25
CA ALA A 278 -25.57 -1.58 -20.58
C ALA A 278 -26.48 -0.62 -21.38
N ALA A 279 -26.79 0.54 -20.80
CA ALA A 279 -27.40 1.62 -21.55
C ALA A 279 -26.38 2.07 -22.60
N PRO A 280 -26.79 2.32 -23.86
CA PRO A 280 -25.88 2.82 -24.87
C PRO A 280 -25.31 4.17 -24.42
N VAL A 281 -24.00 4.18 -24.16
CA VAL A 281 -23.25 5.38 -23.79
C VAL A 281 -23.13 6.21 -25.07
N ASN A 282 -23.95 7.25 -25.21
CA ASN A 282 -23.69 8.30 -26.20
C ASN A 282 -22.47 9.09 -25.70
N PRO A 283 -21.39 9.20 -26.49
CA PRO A 283 -20.22 9.97 -26.09
C PRO A 283 -20.62 11.45 -26.01
N SER A 284 -20.66 11.99 -24.79
CA SER A 284 -20.66 13.44 -24.60
C SER A 284 -19.24 13.97 -24.82
N PRO A 285 -19.07 15.18 -25.38
CA PRO A 285 -17.79 15.62 -25.92
C PRO A 285 -16.74 15.82 -24.83
N ILE A 286 -15.53 15.32 -25.10
CA ILE A 286 -14.30 15.62 -24.36
C ILE A 286 -14.06 17.15 -24.43
N PRO A 287 -13.97 17.88 -23.30
CA PRO A 287 -13.52 19.27 -23.35
C PRO A 287 -12.03 19.30 -23.69
N ALA A 288 -11.69 20.09 -24.71
CA ALA A 288 -10.33 20.30 -25.20
C ALA A 288 -9.38 20.83 -24.12
N SER A 289 -8.13 20.34 -24.16
CA SER A 289 -6.99 20.87 -23.42
C SER A 289 -6.68 22.32 -23.84
N GLY A 290 -6.45 23.21 -22.88
CA GLY A 290 -5.93 24.56 -23.20
C GLY A 290 -6.09 25.65 -22.14
N ALA A 291 -7.01 25.56 -21.19
CA ALA A 291 -7.17 26.59 -20.16
C ALA A 291 -6.30 26.30 -18.92
N LYS A 292 -5.51 27.29 -18.47
CA LYS A 292 -4.86 27.23 -17.14
C LYS A 292 -5.94 27.24 -16.06
N ARG A 293 -5.89 26.27 -15.17
CA ARG A 293 -6.83 26.04 -14.07
C ARG A 293 -6.05 25.73 -12.81
N TRP A 294 -6.60 26.11 -11.67
CA TRP A 294 -6.04 25.87 -10.34
C TRP A 294 -7.10 25.26 -9.43
N CYS A 295 -6.65 24.59 -8.38
CA CYS A 295 -7.53 24.09 -7.33
C CYS A 295 -7.41 24.89 -6.05
N LEU A 296 -8.52 25.38 -5.50
CA LEU A 296 -8.53 26.12 -4.24
C LEU A 296 -9.60 25.59 -3.27
N PRO A 297 -9.41 25.72 -1.96
CA PRO A 297 -10.42 25.46 -0.94
C PRO A 297 -11.74 26.16 -1.25
N GLU A 298 -12.83 25.40 -1.22
CA GLU A 298 -14.18 25.94 -1.27
C GLU A 298 -14.42 26.93 -0.13
N THR A 299 -15.18 27.98 -0.41
CA THR A 299 -15.42 29.07 0.58
C THR A 299 -16.05 28.55 1.88
N GLY A 300 -16.89 27.52 1.80
CA GLY A 300 -17.54 26.87 2.94
C GLY A 300 -16.74 25.75 3.61
N ALA A 301 -15.56 25.39 3.12
CA ALA A 301 -14.76 24.31 3.70
C ALA A 301 -14.32 24.62 5.14
N LYS A 302 -14.55 23.67 6.06
CA LYS A 302 -14.16 23.80 7.47
C LYS A 302 -12.66 23.59 7.65
N GLU A 303 -12.06 24.26 8.63
CA GLU A 303 -10.62 24.16 8.88
C GLU A 303 -10.14 22.74 9.19
N ASP A 304 -10.94 21.93 9.90
CA ASP A 304 -10.60 20.54 10.19
C ASP A 304 -10.55 19.67 8.92
N ALA A 305 -11.42 19.93 7.95
CA ALA A 305 -11.38 19.26 6.66
C ALA A 305 -10.19 19.74 5.82
N LEU A 306 -9.86 21.02 5.85
CA LEU A 306 -8.68 21.57 5.16
C LEU A 306 -7.36 21.07 5.77
N GLN A 307 -7.31 20.87 7.08
CA GLN A 307 -6.17 20.26 7.75
C GLN A 307 -6.00 18.80 7.32
N LYS A 308 -7.09 18.03 7.22
CA LYS A 308 -7.03 16.65 6.69
C LYS A 308 -6.53 16.59 5.25
N ASN A 309 -6.93 17.55 4.41
CA ASN A 309 -6.40 17.64 3.04
C ASN A 309 -4.89 17.90 3.05
N LEU A 310 -4.42 18.82 3.90
CA LEU A 310 -2.99 19.10 4.08
C LEU A 310 -2.22 17.87 4.53
N ASP A 311 -2.69 17.20 5.58
CA ASP A 311 -2.06 16.02 6.16
C ASP A 311 -1.99 14.88 5.13
N TYR A 312 -3.06 14.68 4.37
CA TYR A 312 -3.10 13.73 3.26
C TYR A 312 -2.04 14.07 2.20
N ILE A 313 -2.06 15.31 1.67
CA ILE A 313 -1.16 15.72 0.58
C ILE A 313 0.31 15.65 1.01
N CYS A 314 0.64 16.16 2.19
CA CYS A 314 2.01 16.13 2.70
C CYS A 314 2.42 14.70 3.10
N GLY A 315 1.49 13.89 3.58
CA GLY A 315 1.69 12.48 3.91
C GLY A 315 2.01 11.60 2.70
N LEU A 316 1.56 11.98 1.50
CA LEU A 316 1.96 11.35 0.23
C LEU A 316 3.42 11.63 -0.16
N GLY A 317 4.14 12.46 0.60
CA GLY A 317 5.53 12.83 0.32
C GLY A 317 5.67 13.94 -0.73
N MET A 318 4.61 14.73 -0.94
CA MET A 318 4.65 15.95 -1.76
C MET A 318 5.45 17.07 -1.09
N ASP A 319 6.00 18.00 -1.87
CA ASP A 319 6.78 19.12 -1.34
C ASP A 319 5.91 20.18 -0.66
N CYS A 320 5.76 20.05 0.66
CA CYS A 320 5.07 21.02 1.50
C CYS A 320 6.00 22.09 2.11
N LYS A 321 7.28 22.19 1.72
CA LYS A 321 8.19 23.25 2.21
C LYS A 321 7.71 24.68 1.91
N PRO A 322 7.07 24.98 0.76
CA PRO A 322 6.65 26.35 0.46
C PRO A 322 5.63 26.94 1.44
N ILE A 323 4.89 26.09 2.16
CA ILE A 323 3.90 26.49 3.18
C ILE A 323 4.43 26.43 4.62
N GLN A 324 5.70 26.06 4.83
CA GLN A 324 6.33 26.08 6.16
C GLN A 324 6.89 27.47 6.48
N GLU A 325 7.22 27.73 7.76
CA GLU A 325 7.79 29.01 8.18
C GLU A 325 9.04 29.39 7.35
N GLY A 326 9.06 30.62 6.82
CA GLY A 326 10.08 31.09 5.87
C GLY A 326 9.86 30.69 4.41
N GLY A 327 8.84 29.87 4.11
CA GLY A 327 8.45 29.47 2.77
C GLY A 327 7.73 30.57 1.97
N ALA A 328 7.83 30.51 0.64
CA ALA A 328 7.27 31.52 -0.28
C ALA A 328 5.74 31.64 -0.21
N CYS A 329 5.05 30.58 0.22
CA CYS A 329 3.60 30.45 0.34
C CYS A 329 3.14 30.28 1.81
N TYR A 330 3.99 30.63 2.77
CA TYR A 330 3.66 30.55 4.19
C TYR A 330 2.60 31.57 4.61
N LEU A 331 2.66 32.78 4.05
CA LEU A 331 1.71 33.85 4.36
C LEU A 331 0.57 33.86 3.33
N PRO A 332 -0.71 34.02 3.74
CA PRO A 332 -1.17 34.16 5.11
C PRO A 332 -1.03 32.86 5.90
N ASN A 333 -0.50 32.94 7.13
CA ASN A 333 -0.30 31.79 8.01
C ASN A 333 -1.64 31.30 8.57
N THR A 334 -2.37 30.55 7.76
CA THR A 334 -3.70 30.01 8.04
C THR A 334 -3.82 28.64 7.41
N VAL A 335 -4.57 27.73 8.03
CA VAL A 335 -4.83 26.37 7.49
C VAL A 335 -5.37 26.45 6.06
N ARG A 336 -6.29 27.39 5.81
CA ARG A 336 -6.85 27.62 4.47
C ARG A 336 -5.81 28.09 3.45
N GLY A 337 -4.92 29.02 3.83
CA GLY A 337 -3.86 29.51 2.93
C GLY A 337 -2.87 28.42 2.57
N HIS A 338 -2.49 27.58 3.54
CA HIS A 338 -1.61 26.45 3.30
C HIS A 338 -2.30 25.36 2.46
N ALA A 339 -3.56 25.03 2.79
CA ALA A 339 -4.37 24.07 2.04
C ALA A 339 -4.56 24.51 0.58
N ALA A 340 -4.76 25.80 0.34
CA ALA A 340 -4.84 26.35 -1.02
C ALA A 340 -3.63 25.99 -1.87
N TYR A 341 -2.43 26.22 -1.35
CA TYR A 341 -1.22 25.88 -2.07
C TYR A 341 -1.06 24.37 -2.27
N ALA A 342 -1.24 23.58 -1.20
CA ALA A 342 -1.05 22.14 -1.24
C ALA A 342 -2.07 21.44 -2.16
N MET A 343 -3.36 21.81 -2.07
CA MET A 343 -4.43 21.26 -2.90
C MET A 343 -4.20 21.59 -4.38
N ASN A 344 -3.74 22.81 -4.67
CA ASN A 344 -3.35 23.14 -6.03
C ASN A 344 -2.12 22.34 -6.49
N ALA A 345 -1.05 22.25 -5.69
CA ALA A 345 0.13 21.49 -6.04
C ALA A 345 -0.23 20.02 -6.35
N TYR A 346 -1.13 19.43 -5.57
CA TYR A 346 -1.67 18.09 -5.81
C TYR A 346 -2.41 18.03 -7.15
N TYR A 347 -3.36 18.92 -7.36
CA TYR A 347 -4.12 19.03 -8.61
C TYR A 347 -3.23 19.19 -9.85
N GLN A 348 -2.15 19.99 -9.75
CA GLN A 348 -1.19 20.16 -10.84
C GLN A 348 -0.38 18.88 -11.09
N ALA A 349 0.13 18.25 -10.02
CA ALA A 349 0.94 17.03 -10.11
C ALA A 349 0.15 15.83 -10.65
N THR A 350 -1.16 15.80 -10.44
CA THR A 350 -2.07 14.74 -10.92
C THR A 350 -2.76 15.09 -12.24
N GLY A 351 -2.15 15.95 -13.06
CA GLY A 351 -2.61 16.20 -14.44
C GLY A 351 -3.81 17.14 -14.59
N ARG A 352 -4.14 17.96 -13.56
CA ARG A 352 -5.26 18.93 -13.57
C ARG A 352 -6.63 18.30 -13.83
N ASN A 353 -6.81 17.07 -13.37
CA ASN A 353 -8.09 16.40 -13.46
C ASN A 353 -9.05 16.94 -12.42
N ASP A 354 -10.31 17.15 -12.78
CA ASP A 354 -11.28 17.84 -11.92
C ASP A 354 -11.46 17.15 -10.56
N TYR A 355 -11.34 15.82 -10.52
CA TYR A 355 -11.41 15.01 -9.29
C TYR A 355 -10.26 15.28 -8.31
N ALA A 356 -9.08 15.66 -8.81
CA ALA A 356 -7.93 15.96 -7.95
C ALA A 356 -8.10 17.29 -7.22
N CYS A 357 -9.16 18.05 -7.54
CA CYS A 357 -9.55 19.23 -6.79
C CYS A 357 -10.74 19.00 -5.85
N ASP A 358 -11.38 17.84 -5.86
CA ASP A 358 -12.62 17.63 -5.12
C ASP A 358 -12.39 17.62 -3.59
N PHE A 359 -11.42 16.84 -3.11
CA PHE A 359 -11.09 16.72 -1.68
C PHE A 359 -12.31 16.50 -0.77
N GLY A 360 -13.24 15.61 -1.18
CA GLY A 360 -14.47 15.36 -0.42
C GLY A 360 -15.41 16.57 -0.46
N GLY A 361 -15.48 17.25 -1.61
CA GLY A 361 -16.27 18.47 -1.82
C GLY A 361 -15.72 19.73 -1.12
N THR A 362 -14.44 19.74 -0.74
CA THR A 362 -13.81 20.89 -0.06
C THR A 362 -12.89 21.71 -0.96
N GLY A 363 -12.67 21.31 -2.21
CA GLY A 363 -11.96 22.10 -3.20
C GLY A 363 -12.79 22.43 -4.44
N ALA A 364 -12.37 23.50 -5.11
CA ALA A 364 -13.04 24.12 -6.25
C ALA A 364 -12.03 24.49 -7.32
N ILE A 365 -12.37 24.22 -8.57
CA ILE A 365 -11.55 24.60 -9.71
C ILE A 365 -11.81 26.05 -10.06
N THR A 366 -10.74 26.84 -10.12
CA THR A 366 -10.79 28.23 -10.56
C THR A 366 -10.00 28.44 -11.85
N LYS A 367 -10.44 29.43 -12.63
CA LYS A 367 -9.72 29.95 -13.80
C LYS A 367 -8.87 31.18 -13.45
N SER A 368 -8.98 31.67 -12.22
CA SER A 368 -8.24 32.84 -11.74
C SER A 368 -6.95 32.38 -11.06
N ASP A 369 -5.80 32.88 -11.52
CA ASP A 369 -4.49 32.59 -10.94
C ASP A 369 -4.43 33.12 -9.50
N PRO A 370 -4.28 32.24 -8.49
CA PRO A 370 -4.22 32.64 -7.10
C PRO A 370 -2.81 33.06 -6.64
N SER A 371 -1.82 33.11 -7.53
CA SER A 371 -0.45 33.50 -7.20
C SER A 371 -0.36 34.93 -6.67
N TYR A 372 0.46 35.16 -5.66
CA TYR A 372 0.74 36.48 -5.09
C TYR A 372 2.19 36.60 -4.64
N GLY A 373 2.79 37.78 -4.82
CA GLY A 373 4.21 38.00 -4.49
C GLY A 373 5.11 36.91 -5.06
N ASN A 374 5.85 36.23 -4.17
CA ASN A 374 6.72 35.11 -4.50
C ASN A 374 6.04 33.73 -4.44
N CYS A 375 4.80 33.64 -3.96
CA CYS A 375 4.03 32.40 -3.97
C CYS A 375 3.45 32.16 -5.37
N LYS A 376 3.91 31.09 -6.04
CA LYS A 376 3.46 30.69 -7.39
C LYS A 376 2.73 29.35 -7.32
N TYR A 377 1.47 29.36 -7.74
CA TYR A 377 0.57 28.21 -7.77
C TYR A 377 0.64 27.46 -9.09
#